data_AF-A0AAW9J507-F1
#
_entry.id   AF-A0AAW9J507-F1
#
_cell.length_a   1.000
_cell.length_b   1.000
_cell.length_c   1.000
_cell.angle_alpha   90.00
_cell.angle_beta   90.00
_cell.angle_gamma   90.00
#
_symmetry.space_group_name_H-M   'P 1'
#
loop_
_entity.id
_entity.type
_entity.pdbx_description
1 polymer ?
#
loop_
_entity_poly.entity_id
_entity_poly.type
_entity_poly.pdbx_seq_one_letter_code
_entity_poly.pdbx_strand_id
1 'polypeptide(L)'
;TRELIKILKESNIDLSDLQGEEFDNPLSEYSGAGVIFGRTGGVIEAATRTALESITGKRIDNIEFTSLRGWEGFRSCELNVGDINLKIGVAHGLKEAGKMLDKIREGEEFYHAIEIMACNGGCIGGGGQPKPKKRQETIIKRGEGLNKIDSSLKIRRSHENESVLMIYEKYLDHPLSAKAHELIHTK
;
A
#
# COMPACT_ATOMS: atom_id res chain seq x y z
N THR A 1 4.71 16.60 -4.50
CA THR A 1 4.04 17.31 -3.39
C THR A 1 4.56 18.73 -3.18
N ARG A 2 5.84 18.96 -2.86
CA ARG A 2 6.35 20.34 -2.64
C ARG A 2 6.20 21.26 -3.86
N GLU A 3 6.42 20.73 -5.06
CA GLU A 3 6.25 21.51 -6.31
C GLU A 3 4.78 21.90 -6.53
N LEU A 4 3.85 20.97 -6.31
CA LEU A 4 2.41 21.28 -6.34
C LEU A 4 2.03 22.37 -5.32
N ILE A 5 2.56 22.28 -4.09
CA ILE A 5 2.35 23.33 -3.07
C ILE A 5 2.88 24.69 -3.56
N LYS A 6 4.02 24.70 -4.26
CA LYS A 6 4.58 25.93 -4.84
C LYS A 6 3.66 26.49 -5.92
N ILE A 7 3.19 25.66 -6.85
CA ILE A 7 2.26 26.05 -7.92
C ILE A 7 0.98 26.66 -7.34
N LEU A 8 0.38 26.03 -6.32
CA LEU A 8 -0.83 26.53 -5.67
C LEU A 8 -0.60 27.91 -5.03
N LYS A 9 0.52 28.07 -4.32
CA LYS A 9 0.89 29.36 -3.71
C LYS A 9 1.15 30.45 -4.75
N GLU A 10 1.86 30.14 -5.83
CA GLU A 10 2.12 31.07 -6.93
C GLU A 10 0.83 31.44 -7.68
N SER A 11 -0.16 30.57 -7.65
CA SER A 11 -1.49 30.80 -8.21
C SER A 11 -2.46 31.46 -7.22
N ASN A 12 -2.01 31.82 -6.02
CA ASN A 12 -2.85 32.34 -4.92
C ASN A 12 -4.06 31.44 -4.56
N ILE A 13 -3.86 30.12 -4.61
CA ILE A 13 -4.86 29.12 -4.24
C ILE A 13 -4.54 28.57 -2.84
N ASP A 14 -5.45 28.78 -1.88
CA ASP A 14 -5.39 28.17 -0.54
C ASP A 14 -6.35 26.97 -0.48
N LEU A 15 -5.79 25.77 -0.28
CA LEU A 15 -6.58 24.53 -0.18
C LEU A 15 -7.53 24.52 1.01
N SER A 16 -7.29 25.32 2.05
CA SER A 16 -8.16 25.38 3.23
C SER A 16 -9.45 26.15 3.00
N ASP A 17 -9.49 27.01 1.97
CA ASP A 17 -10.65 27.81 1.59
C ASP A 17 -11.48 27.16 0.47
N LEU A 18 -10.96 26.10 -0.16
CA LEU A 18 -11.65 25.41 -1.26
C LEU A 18 -12.77 24.49 -0.74
N GLN A 19 -13.87 24.48 -1.49
CA GLN A 19 -14.88 23.44 -1.32
C GLN A 19 -14.38 22.12 -1.92
N GLY A 20 -14.72 21.01 -1.29
CA GLY A 20 -14.38 19.69 -1.82
C GLY A 20 -15.18 19.41 -3.09
N GLU A 21 -14.49 18.89 -4.10
CA GLU A 21 -15.09 18.41 -5.35
C GLU A 21 -14.79 16.91 -5.51
N GLU A 22 -15.68 16.21 -6.22
CA GLU A 22 -15.47 14.81 -6.55
C GLU A 22 -14.43 14.66 -7.67
N PHE A 23 -13.66 13.58 -7.62
CA PHE A 23 -12.72 13.24 -8.70
C PHE A 23 -13.44 12.61 -9.90
N ASP A 24 -12.84 12.74 -11.08
CA ASP A 24 -13.42 12.24 -12.33
C ASP A 24 -13.50 10.70 -12.41
N ASN A 25 -14.70 10.21 -12.71
CA ASN A 25 -14.93 8.81 -13.07
C ASN A 25 -14.52 8.54 -14.54
N PRO A 26 -14.04 7.32 -14.88
CA PRO A 26 -14.07 6.09 -14.08
C PRO A 26 -12.78 5.79 -13.31
N LEU A 27 -11.81 6.70 -13.22
CA LEU A 27 -10.50 6.41 -12.60
C LEU A 27 -10.33 6.99 -11.19
N SER A 28 -11.40 7.54 -10.61
CA SER A 28 -11.39 8.15 -9.29
C SER A 28 -11.60 7.18 -8.14
N GLU A 29 -12.31 6.06 -8.36
CA GLU A 29 -12.63 5.11 -7.29
C GLU A 29 -11.39 4.36 -6.80
N TYR A 30 -11.25 4.26 -5.48
CA TYR A 30 -10.18 3.51 -4.82
C TYR A 30 -10.72 2.68 -3.66
N SER A 31 -10.05 1.56 -3.38
CA SER A 31 -10.31 0.75 -2.19
C SER A 31 -9.41 1.18 -1.04
N GLY A 32 -9.80 0.86 0.19
CA GLY A 32 -8.95 1.04 1.36
C GLY A 32 -7.60 0.31 1.28
N ALA A 33 -7.56 -0.85 0.59
CA ALA A 33 -6.33 -1.54 0.25
C ALA A 33 -5.39 -0.68 -0.61
N GLY A 34 -5.90 0.09 -1.58
CA GLY A 34 -5.09 1.02 -2.37
C GLY A 34 -4.56 2.20 -1.53
N VAL A 35 -5.36 2.73 -0.60
CA VAL A 35 -4.99 3.89 0.23
C VAL A 35 -3.78 3.62 1.11
N ILE A 36 -3.67 2.42 1.69
CA ILE A 36 -2.61 2.09 2.65
C ILE A 36 -1.24 1.89 1.99
N PHE A 37 -1.12 1.85 0.66
CA PHE A 37 0.17 1.73 -0.05
C PHE A 37 1.19 2.78 0.40
N GLY A 38 0.72 3.97 0.79
CA GLY A 38 1.58 5.07 1.16
C GLY A 38 2.44 4.84 2.41
N ARG A 39 2.09 3.87 3.27
CA ARG A 39 2.85 3.55 4.51
C ARG A 39 3.45 2.15 4.43
N THR A 40 4.57 1.94 5.13
CA THR A 40 5.26 0.65 5.15
C THR A 40 4.36 -0.51 5.62
N GLY A 41 4.48 -1.66 4.96
CA GLY A 41 3.66 -2.85 5.12
C GLY A 41 2.28 -2.74 4.45
N GLY A 42 1.96 -1.61 3.82
CA GLY A 42 0.62 -1.37 3.27
C GLY A 42 0.39 -2.04 1.93
N VAL A 43 1.44 -2.16 1.10
CA VAL A 43 1.38 -2.83 -0.20
C VAL A 43 1.16 -4.32 0.02
N ILE A 44 1.95 -4.93 0.91
CA ILE A 44 1.82 -6.35 1.21
C ILE A 44 0.52 -6.68 1.96
N GLU A 45 0.03 -5.80 2.84
CA GLU A 45 -1.29 -5.97 3.48
C GLU A 45 -2.40 -5.96 2.43
N ALA A 46 -2.38 -5.02 1.49
CA ALA A 46 -3.36 -4.95 0.40
C ALA A 46 -3.31 -6.19 -0.51
N ALA A 47 -2.11 -6.67 -0.85
CA ALA A 47 -1.93 -7.86 -1.66
C ALA A 47 -2.47 -9.11 -0.95
N THR A 48 -2.14 -9.30 0.33
CA THR A 48 -2.58 -10.48 1.09
C THR A 48 -4.07 -10.47 1.36
N ARG A 49 -4.72 -9.30 1.54
CA ARG A 49 -6.19 -9.21 1.62
C ARG A 49 -6.88 -9.86 0.43
N THR A 50 -6.40 -9.61 -0.79
CA THR A 50 -6.97 -10.19 -2.01
C THR A 50 -6.52 -11.64 -2.21
N ALA A 51 -5.22 -11.92 -2.01
CA ALA A 51 -4.66 -13.25 -2.26
C ALA A 51 -5.25 -14.31 -1.33
N LEU A 52 -5.39 -14.02 -0.04
CA LEU A 52 -5.89 -14.99 0.92
C LEU A 52 -7.36 -15.35 0.66
N GLU A 53 -8.21 -14.38 0.32
CA GLU A 53 -9.60 -14.68 -0.07
C GLU A 53 -9.67 -15.45 -1.40
N SER A 54 -8.81 -15.10 -2.37
CA SER A 54 -8.76 -15.81 -3.65
C SER A 54 -8.32 -17.26 -3.51
N ILE A 55 -7.34 -17.55 -2.63
CA ILE A 55 -6.83 -18.91 -2.40
C ILE A 55 -7.83 -19.72 -1.57
N THR A 56 -8.40 -19.12 -0.52
CA THR A 56 -9.32 -19.84 0.38
C THR A 56 -10.73 -19.99 -0.19
N GLY A 57 -11.10 -19.17 -1.18
CA GLY A 57 -12.47 -19.05 -1.68
C GLY A 57 -13.47 -18.53 -0.64
N LYS A 58 -12.97 -17.99 0.49
CA LYS A 58 -13.76 -17.55 1.63
C LYS A 58 -13.52 -16.07 1.88
N ARG A 59 -14.57 -15.37 2.28
CA ARG A 59 -14.45 -14.00 2.78
C ARG A 59 -13.78 -14.01 4.15
N ILE A 60 -12.79 -13.15 4.34
CA ILE A 60 -12.07 -12.97 5.59
C ILE A 60 -12.69 -11.79 6.32
N ASP A 61 -13.20 -12.01 7.53
CA ASP A 61 -13.87 -10.96 8.31
C ASP A 61 -12.89 -9.88 8.78
N ASN A 62 -11.76 -10.29 9.36
CA ASN A 62 -10.73 -9.36 9.82
C ASN A 62 -9.59 -9.23 8.80
N ILE A 63 -9.63 -8.13 8.04
CA ILE A 63 -8.63 -7.77 7.04
C ILE A 63 -7.54 -6.81 7.57
N GLU A 64 -7.55 -6.53 8.88
CA GLU A 64 -6.53 -5.70 9.51
C GLU A 64 -5.37 -6.56 10.02
N PHE A 65 -4.39 -6.76 9.15
CA PHE A 65 -3.17 -7.49 9.47
C PHE A 65 -2.18 -6.59 10.23
N THR A 66 -2.50 -6.31 11.48
CA THR A 66 -1.73 -5.39 12.34
C THR A 66 -0.28 -5.80 12.54
N SER A 67 0.04 -7.11 12.42
CA SER A 67 1.41 -7.62 12.43
C SER A 67 2.29 -7.06 11.31
N LEU A 68 1.71 -6.65 10.18
CA LEU A 68 2.42 -6.00 9.06
C LEU A 68 2.66 -4.49 9.30
N ARG A 69 2.03 -3.91 10.33
CA ARG A 69 2.13 -2.49 10.66
C ARG A 69 3.26 -2.26 11.67
N GLY A 70 3.55 -1.00 11.99
CA GLY A 70 4.63 -0.63 12.93
C GLY A 70 5.76 0.19 12.31
N TRP A 71 6.88 0.32 13.02
CA TRP A 71 7.95 1.26 12.68
C TRP A 71 9.36 0.65 12.66
N GLU A 72 9.50 -0.60 13.12
CA GLU A 72 10.73 -1.36 13.07
C GLU A 72 11.19 -1.47 11.61
N GLY A 73 12.48 -1.20 11.37
CA GLY A 73 13.05 -1.10 10.03
C GLY A 73 12.97 -2.40 9.23
N PHE A 74 13.08 -3.53 9.92
CA PHE A 74 12.90 -4.89 9.39
C PHE A 74 11.98 -5.64 10.35
N ARG A 75 10.90 -6.22 9.81
CA ARG A 75 9.94 -7.05 10.53
C ARG A 75 9.77 -8.40 9.85
N SER A 76 9.60 -9.41 10.68
CA SER A 76 9.17 -10.76 10.32
C SER A 76 7.77 -10.96 10.88
N CYS A 77 6.82 -11.25 10.01
CA CYS A 77 5.40 -11.30 10.34
C CYS A 77 4.82 -12.65 9.92
N GLU A 78 3.91 -13.20 10.71
CA GLU A 78 3.13 -14.38 10.34
C GLU A 78 1.68 -13.96 10.10
N LEU A 79 1.10 -14.42 8.98
CA LEU A 79 -0.31 -14.30 8.67
C LEU A 79 -0.90 -15.69 8.57
N ASN A 80 -1.77 -16.02 9.52
CA ASN A 80 -2.41 -17.32 9.62
C ASN A 80 -3.90 -17.15 9.30
N VAL A 81 -4.36 -17.71 8.18
CA VAL A 81 -5.76 -17.66 7.75
C VAL A 81 -6.19 -19.05 7.31
N GLY A 82 -7.03 -19.70 8.13
CA GLY A 82 -7.37 -21.11 7.93
C GLY A 82 -6.12 -21.98 8.01
N ASP A 83 -5.89 -22.81 7.00
CA ASP A 83 -4.72 -23.68 6.89
C ASP A 83 -3.52 -23.01 6.20
N ILE A 84 -3.65 -21.73 5.80
CA ILE A 84 -2.59 -20.97 5.14
C ILE A 84 -1.80 -20.19 6.19
N ASN A 85 -0.50 -20.49 6.28
CA ASN A 85 0.45 -19.77 7.13
C ASN A 85 1.49 -19.08 6.23
N LEU A 86 1.43 -17.75 6.15
CA LEU A 86 2.37 -16.95 5.39
C LEU A 86 3.35 -16.23 6.32
N LYS A 87 4.61 -16.64 6.27
CA LYS A 87 5.74 -15.84 6.76
C LYS A 87 6.06 -14.70 5.77
N ILE A 88 5.97 -13.45 6.22
CA ILE A 88 6.11 -12.22 5.43
C ILE A 88 7.24 -11.36 6.01
N GLY A 89 8.11 -10.83 5.14
CA GLY A 89 9.15 -9.88 5.50
C GLY A 89 8.75 -8.46 5.11
N VAL A 90 8.90 -7.48 6.00
CA VAL A 90 8.68 -6.06 5.68
C VAL A 90 9.90 -5.25 6.05
N ALA A 91 10.52 -4.62 5.06
CA ALA A 91 11.66 -3.74 5.24
C ALA A 91 11.36 -2.32 4.74
N HIS A 92 11.69 -1.31 5.54
CA HIS A 92 11.72 0.08 5.10
C HIS A 92 13.04 0.75 5.47
N GLY A 93 13.59 1.51 4.52
CA GLY A 93 14.99 1.92 4.52
C GLY A 93 15.87 0.88 3.85
N LEU A 94 16.61 1.29 2.81
CA LEU A 94 17.45 0.36 2.04
C LEU A 94 18.55 -0.32 2.87
N LYS A 95 18.99 0.31 3.97
CA LYS A 95 19.91 -0.31 4.93
C LYS A 95 19.31 -1.56 5.56
N GLU A 96 18.04 -1.50 5.95
CA GLU A 96 17.33 -2.61 6.60
C GLU A 96 16.91 -3.67 5.59
N ALA A 97 16.57 -3.24 4.37
CA ALA A 97 16.38 -4.16 3.24
C ALA A 97 17.65 -4.99 2.96
N GLY A 98 18.84 -4.36 2.97
CA GLY A 98 20.12 -5.06 2.83
C GLY A 98 20.27 -6.19 3.86
N LYS A 99 20.05 -5.89 5.15
CA LYS A 99 20.09 -6.91 6.22
C LYS A 99 19.11 -8.05 5.99
N MET A 100 17.86 -7.74 5.61
CA MET A 100 16.85 -8.76 5.34
C MET A 100 17.28 -9.67 4.19
N LEU A 101 17.79 -9.09 3.10
CA LEU A 101 18.27 -9.85 1.93
C LEU A 101 19.53 -10.68 2.21
N ASP A 102 20.43 -10.20 3.08
CA ASP A 102 21.59 -10.97 3.53
C ASP A 102 21.14 -12.21 4.31
N LYS A 103 20.24 -12.05 5.29
CA LYS A 103 19.69 -13.17 6.07
C LYS A 103 18.94 -14.21 5.22
N ILE A 104 18.19 -13.75 4.20
CA ILE A 104 17.52 -14.66 3.25
C ILE A 104 18.56 -15.47 2.48
N ARG A 105 19.64 -14.83 2.02
CA ARG A 105 20.71 -15.49 1.24
C ARG A 105 21.51 -16.48 2.08
N GLU A 106 21.70 -16.18 3.36
CA GLU A 106 22.41 -17.02 4.32
C GLU A 106 21.54 -18.18 4.84
N GLY A 107 20.24 -18.19 4.54
CA GLY A 107 19.30 -19.21 4.99
C GLY A 107 18.87 -19.05 6.46
N GLU A 108 19.20 -17.92 7.10
CA GLU A 108 18.76 -17.61 8.47
C GLU A 108 17.26 -17.32 8.54
N GLU A 109 16.72 -16.71 7.49
CA GLU A 109 15.31 -16.32 7.40
C GLU A 109 14.69 -16.79 6.08
N PHE A 110 13.44 -17.25 6.16
CA PHE A 110 12.62 -17.63 5.02
C PHE A 110 11.34 -16.79 5.00
N TYR A 111 10.93 -16.33 3.83
CA TYR A 111 9.70 -15.56 3.61
C TYR A 111 9.01 -16.02 2.34
N HIS A 112 7.68 -16.13 2.38
CA HIS A 112 6.86 -16.41 1.18
C HIS A 112 6.71 -15.16 0.31
N ALA A 113 6.68 -13.98 0.93
CA ALA A 113 6.68 -12.70 0.25
C ALA A 113 7.37 -11.64 1.09
N ILE A 114 7.95 -10.63 0.42
CA ILE A 114 8.64 -9.51 1.06
C ILE A 114 8.17 -8.18 0.49
N GLU A 115 8.10 -7.13 1.32
CA GLU A 115 7.94 -5.74 0.91
C GLU A 115 9.21 -4.95 1.22
N ILE A 116 9.72 -4.20 0.24
CA ILE A 116 10.87 -3.31 0.41
C ILE A 116 10.46 -1.88 0.03
N MET A 117 10.61 -0.96 0.98
CA MET A 117 10.39 0.46 0.79
C MET A 117 11.70 1.22 0.99
N ALA A 118 12.11 2.04 0.04
CA ALA A 118 13.39 2.77 0.16
C ALA A 118 13.38 3.81 1.29
N CYS A 119 12.24 4.48 1.50
CA CYS A 119 12.10 5.53 2.50
C CYS A 119 11.60 4.97 3.84
N ASN A 120 12.20 5.41 4.94
CA ASN A 120 11.72 5.06 6.28
C ASN A 120 10.26 5.51 6.46
N GLY A 121 9.38 4.57 6.79
CA GLY A 121 7.94 4.74 6.94
C GLY A 121 7.12 4.56 5.67
N GLY A 122 7.75 4.30 4.51
CA GLY A 122 7.08 4.25 3.21
C GLY A 122 7.02 5.60 2.51
N CYS A 123 6.16 5.70 1.49
CA CYS A 123 6.02 6.88 0.63
C CYS A 123 5.68 8.18 1.39
N ILE A 124 4.95 8.08 2.51
CA ILE A 124 4.66 9.21 3.41
C ILE A 124 5.91 9.90 3.99
N GLY A 125 7.04 9.19 4.04
CA GLY A 125 8.36 9.68 4.44
C GLY A 125 9.24 10.11 3.26
N GLY A 126 8.69 10.09 2.04
CA GLY A 126 9.40 10.30 0.78
C GLY A 126 10.07 11.66 0.63
N GLY A 127 11.13 11.69 -0.17
CA GLY A 127 11.98 12.86 -0.37
C GLY A 127 11.26 14.08 -0.94
N GLY A 128 10.12 13.89 -1.63
CA GLY A 128 9.28 14.96 -2.20
C GLY A 128 8.24 15.57 -1.25
N GLN A 129 8.09 15.04 -0.03
CA GLN A 129 7.11 15.52 0.96
C GLN A 129 7.56 16.82 1.65
N PRO A 130 6.63 17.64 2.21
CA PRO A 130 6.98 18.79 3.04
C PRO A 130 7.90 18.39 4.19
N LYS A 131 8.89 19.24 4.53
CA LYS A 131 9.89 18.99 5.57
C LYS A 131 9.29 19.31 6.96
N PRO A 132 9.00 18.31 7.80
CA PRO A 132 8.48 18.55 9.14
C PRO A 132 9.58 18.93 10.13
N LYS A 133 9.25 19.73 11.15
CA LYS A 133 10.14 19.97 12.31
C LYS A 133 10.34 18.69 13.13
N LYS A 134 9.26 17.93 13.36
CA LYS A 134 9.27 16.65 14.09
C LYS A 134 9.03 15.48 13.14
N ARG A 135 10.11 15.02 12.48
CA ARG A 135 10.00 14.10 11.33
C ARG A 135 9.32 12.78 11.66
N GLN A 136 9.75 12.09 12.72
CA GLN A 136 9.22 10.78 13.05
C GLN A 136 7.73 10.84 13.44
N GLU A 137 7.37 11.70 14.39
CA GLU A 137 5.97 11.92 14.80
C GLU A 137 5.07 12.27 13.60
N THR A 138 5.55 13.13 12.69
CA THR A 138 4.77 13.53 11.51
C THR A 138 4.53 12.37 10.57
N ILE A 139 5.53 11.52 10.34
CA ILE A 139 5.37 10.38 9.43
C ILE A 139 4.43 9.34 10.05
N ILE A 140 4.53 9.06 11.35
CA ILE A 140 3.59 8.17 12.04
C ILE A 140 2.15 8.65 11.85
N LYS A 141 1.88 9.93 12.14
CA LYS A 141 0.54 10.53 11.95
C LYS A 141 0.04 10.47 10.52
N ARG A 142 0.92 10.64 9.51
CA ARG A 142 0.54 10.47 8.10
C ARG A 142 0.11 9.03 7.80
N GLY A 143 0.82 8.04 8.34
CA GLY A 143 0.47 6.63 8.17
C GLY A 143 -0.85 6.27 8.87
N GLU A 144 -1.08 6.78 10.08
CA GLU A 144 -2.35 6.64 10.80
C GLU A 144 -3.52 7.25 10.02
N GLY A 145 -3.29 8.40 9.36
CA GLY A 145 -4.27 9.01 8.46
C GLY A 145 -4.71 8.07 7.33
N LEU A 146 -3.75 7.39 6.68
CA LEU A 146 -4.07 6.40 5.63
C LEU A 146 -4.87 5.21 6.19
N ASN A 147 -4.51 4.71 7.37
CA ASN A 147 -5.25 3.62 8.02
C ASN A 147 -6.68 4.05 8.40
N LYS A 148 -6.86 5.30 8.83
CA LYS A 148 -8.18 5.86 9.15
C LYS A 148 -9.07 5.98 7.91
N ILE A 149 -8.49 6.38 6.77
CA ILE A 149 -9.23 6.42 5.51
C ILE A 149 -9.64 4.99 5.12
N ASP A 150 -8.70 4.03 5.12
CA ASP A 150 -9.03 2.61 4.84
C ASP A 150 -10.16 2.08 5.72
N SER A 151 -10.14 2.31 7.04
CA SER A 151 -11.19 1.84 7.93
C SER A 151 -12.54 2.55 7.76
N SER A 152 -12.56 3.75 7.17
CA SER A 152 -13.79 4.50 6.88
C SER A 152 -14.46 4.11 5.56
N LEU A 153 -13.75 3.42 4.66
CA LEU A 153 -14.29 3.05 3.35
C LEU A 153 -15.11 1.77 3.41
N LYS A 154 -16.17 1.73 2.60
CA LYS A 154 -16.98 0.53 2.39
C LYS A 154 -16.21 -0.56 1.64
N ILE A 155 -15.44 -0.17 0.62
CA ILE A 155 -14.63 -1.07 -0.20
C ILE A 155 -13.19 -1.04 0.33
N ARG A 156 -12.73 -2.17 0.89
CA ARG A 156 -11.42 -2.27 1.55
C ARG A 156 -10.48 -3.30 0.94
N ARG A 157 -10.93 -3.99 -0.11
CA ARG A 157 -10.14 -4.95 -0.89
C ARG A 157 -10.03 -4.45 -2.32
N SER A 158 -8.87 -4.64 -2.94
CA SER A 158 -8.62 -4.14 -4.31
C SER A 158 -9.53 -4.79 -5.35
N HIS A 159 -9.81 -6.09 -5.20
CA HIS A 159 -10.69 -6.84 -6.11
C HIS A 159 -12.19 -6.52 -5.96
N GLU A 160 -12.58 -5.68 -5.00
CA GLU A 160 -13.95 -5.21 -4.80
C GLU A 160 -14.20 -3.83 -5.47
N ASN A 161 -13.18 -3.21 -6.09
CA ASN A 161 -13.33 -1.91 -6.78
C ASN A 161 -14.02 -2.09 -8.14
N GLU A 162 -15.22 -1.52 -8.28
CA GLU A 162 -16.09 -1.68 -9.46
C GLU A 162 -15.47 -1.10 -10.74
N SER A 163 -14.86 0.09 -10.65
CA SER A 163 -14.15 0.70 -11.78
C SER A 163 -12.97 -0.15 -12.28
N VAL A 164 -12.21 -0.76 -11.37
CA VAL A 164 -11.12 -1.68 -11.75
C VAL A 164 -11.65 -2.96 -12.38
N LEU A 165 -12.72 -3.53 -11.81
CA LEU A 165 -13.38 -4.72 -12.39
C LEU A 165 -13.87 -4.46 -13.81
N MET A 166 -14.46 -3.29 -14.05
CA MET A 166 -14.90 -2.87 -15.38
C MET A 166 -13.75 -2.77 -16.40
N ILE A 167 -12.56 -2.31 -15.98
CA ILE A 167 -11.38 -2.27 -16.86
C ILE A 167 -10.97 -3.69 -17.28
N TYR A 168 -11.00 -4.66 -16.35
CA TYR A 168 -10.74 -6.05 -16.70
C TYR A 168 -11.81 -6.61 -17.63
N GLU A 169 -13.09 -6.51 -17.26
CA GLU A 169 -14.20 -7.07 -18.04
C GLU A 169 -14.27 -6.52 -19.48
N LYS A 170 -14.09 -5.20 -19.65
CA LYS A 170 -14.30 -4.53 -20.95
C LYS A 170 -13.04 -4.40 -21.78
N TYR A 171 -11.86 -4.52 -21.18
CA TYR A 171 -10.62 -4.18 -21.86
C TYR A 171 -9.46 -5.15 -21.63
N LEU A 172 -9.17 -5.58 -20.40
CA LEU A 172 -7.99 -6.41 -20.11
C LEU A 172 -8.28 -7.93 -20.01
N ASP A 173 -9.52 -8.34 -20.21
CA ASP A 173 -10.07 -9.69 -20.03
C ASP A 173 -10.04 -10.17 -18.57
N HIS A 174 -8.88 -10.59 -18.07
CA HIS A 174 -8.70 -11.07 -16.69
C HIS A 174 -7.27 -10.81 -16.21
N PRO A 175 -7.00 -10.79 -14.88
CA PRO A 175 -5.65 -10.71 -14.36
C PRO A 175 -4.74 -11.78 -14.99
N LEU A 176 -3.51 -11.39 -15.33
CA LEU A 176 -2.52 -12.25 -16.00
C LEU A 176 -2.89 -12.71 -17.42
N SER A 177 -3.90 -12.12 -18.08
CA SER A 177 -4.12 -12.31 -19.52
C SER A 177 -2.91 -11.82 -20.33
N ALA A 178 -2.82 -12.24 -21.59
CA ALA A 178 -1.75 -11.77 -22.49
C ALA A 178 -1.73 -10.24 -22.61
N LYS A 179 -2.92 -9.63 -22.72
CA LYS A 179 -3.07 -8.17 -22.81
C LYS A 179 -2.72 -7.46 -21.51
N ALA A 180 -3.10 -8.01 -20.35
CA ALA A 180 -2.68 -7.48 -19.06
C ALA A 180 -1.15 -7.58 -18.89
N HIS A 181 -0.54 -8.71 -19.28
CA HIS A 181 0.91 -8.85 -19.28
C HIS A 181 1.61 -7.83 -20.18
N GLU A 182 1.09 -7.59 -21.38
CA GLU A 182 1.67 -6.61 -22.31
C GLU A 182 1.58 -5.18 -21.77
N LEU A 183 0.43 -4.79 -21.21
CA LEU A 183 0.14 -3.40 -20.88
C LEU A 183 0.55 -2.98 -19.47
N ILE A 184 0.48 -3.88 -18.48
CA ILE A 184 0.63 -3.51 -17.07
C ILE A 184 1.69 -4.33 -16.32
N HIS A 185 2.50 -5.14 -17.01
CA HIS A 185 3.67 -5.79 -16.43
C HIS A 185 4.97 -5.29 -17.07
N THR A 186 6.06 -5.30 -16.29
CA THR A 186 7.42 -4.97 -16.75
C THR A 186 8.44 -5.90 -16.08
N LYS A 187 9.66 -5.96 -16.62
CA LYS A 187 10.80 -6.67 -16.04
C LYS A 187 11.90 -5.70 -15.63
#